data_AF-A0A392P9R8-F1
#
_entry.id   AF-A0A392P9R8-F1
#
_cell.length_a   1.000
_cell.length_b   1.000
_cell.length_c   1.000
_cell.angle_alpha   90.00
_cell.angle_beta   90.00
_cell.angle_gamma   90.00
#
_symmetry.space_group_name_H-M   'P 1'
#
loop_
_entity.id
_entity.type
_entity.pdbx_description
1 polymer ?
#
loop_
_entity_poly.entity_id
_entity_poly.type
_entity_poly.pdbx_seq_one_letter_code
_entity_poly.pdbx_strand_id
1 'polypeptide(L)'
;MVDGWSGIAAEVLMLKPLIIYHLKNFFLVKTEKDREEAMDPGSIGFNTGEPRIQLYFLLGLVYAAVTPTVLPFIIIFFGLAYVVFRHQIINVYNQQYESGAAFWPDVHFRIIFALIVSQIVLMGLLTTKKAASSTPFLIVLPILTIWFFRYCKGRFESAFVKFPLQ
;
A
#
# COMPACT_ATOMS: atom_id res chain seq x y z
N MET A 1 -12.22 -2.32 9.25
CA MET A 1 -11.85 -3.32 10.29
C MET A 1 -11.88 -4.72 9.72
N VAL A 2 -12.97 -5.15 9.07
CA VAL A 2 -13.10 -6.51 8.46
C VAL A 2 -12.02 -6.79 7.39
N ASP A 3 -11.92 -5.97 6.36
CA ASP A 3 -10.95 -6.25 5.27
C ASP A 3 -9.49 -5.91 5.64
N GLY A 4 -9.31 -5.11 6.69
CA GLY A 4 -7.99 -4.67 7.15
C GLY A 4 -7.41 -5.60 8.20
N TRP A 5 -8.02 -5.59 9.39
CA TRP A 5 -7.47 -6.27 10.57
C TRP A 5 -7.61 -7.79 10.45
N SER A 6 -8.83 -8.30 10.19
CA SER A 6 -9.02 -9.74 10.00
C SER A 6 -8.34 -10.25 8.73
N GLY A 7 -8.29 -9.44 7.67
CA GLY A 7 -7.57 -9.79 6.44
C GLY A 7 -6.09 -10.07 6.71
N ILE A 8 -5.38 -9.15 7.35
CA ILE A 8 -3.96 -9.30 7.70
C ILE A 8 -3.75 -10.42 8.72
N ALA A 9 -4.61 -10.53 9.73
CA ALA A 9 -4.50 -11.59 10.72
C ALA A 9 -4.66 -12.99 10.09
N ALA A 10 -5.60 -13.13 9.15
CA ALA A 10 -5.79 -14.38 8.40
C ALA A 10 -4.64 -14.65 7.43
N GLU A 11 -4.00 -13.61 6.89
CA GLU A 11 -2.87 -13.72 5.98
C GLU A 11 -1.67 -14.41 6.65
N VAL A 12 -1.42 -14.17 7.95
CA VAL A 12 -0.40 -14.88 8.74
C VAL A 12 -0.53 -16.40 8.66
N LEU A 13 -1.77 -16.91 8.66
CA LEU A 13 -2.03 -18.34 8.67
C LEU A 13 -1.77 -19.01 7.31
N MET A 14 -1.73 -18.22 6.23
CA MET A 14 -1.53 -18.71 4.86
C MET A 14 -2.37 -19.96 4.54
N LEU A 15 -3.67 -19.90 4.86
CA LEU A 15 -4.57 -21.06 4.78
C LEU A 15 -4.61 -21.70 3.37
N LYS A 16 -4.56 -20.87 2.33
CA LYS A 16 -4.60 -21.34 0.93
C LYS A 16 -3.41 -22.25 0.58
N PRO A 17 -2.14 -21.83 0.69
CA PRO A 17 -1.01 -22.72 0.42
C PRO A 17 -0.94 -23.88 1.42
N LEU A 18 -1.33 -23.67 2.69
CA LEU A 18 -1.34 -24.74 3.68
C LEU A 18 -2.27 -25.91 3.30
N ILE A 19 -3.50 -25.61 2.88
CA ILE A 19 -4.48 -26.63 2.47
C ILE A 19 -4.02 -27.32 1.18
N ILE A 20 -3.53 -26.55 0.20
CA ILE A 20 -3.03 -27.10 -1.07
C ILE A 20 -1.83 -28.02 -0.84
N TYR A 21 -0.93 -27.65 0.06
CA TYR A 21 0.22 -28.47 0.44
C TYR A 21 -0.21 -29.84 0.99
N HIS A 22 -1.13 -29.87 1.96
CA HIS A 22 -1.61 -31.14 2.53
C HIS A 22 -2.35 -32.00 1.51
N LEU A 23 -3.13 -31.38 0.61
CA LEU A 23 -3.81 -32.08 -0.46
C LEU A 23 -2.81 -32.69 -1.46
N LYS A 24 -1.81 -31.92 -1.91
CA LYS A 24 -0.75 -32.41 -2.80
C LYS A 24 0.06 -33.52 -2.14
N ASN A 25 0.40 -33.35 -0.86
CA ASN A 25 1.17 -34.33 -0.10
C ASN A 25 0.44 -35.67 0.05
N PHE A 26 -0.89 -35.65 0.18
CA PHE A 26 -1.67 -36.88 0.31
C PHE A 26 -1.89 -37.60 -1.04
N PHE A 27 -2.10 -36.87 -2.14
CA PHE A 27 -2.48 -37.49 -3.42
C PHE A 27 -1.37 -37.60 -4.46
N LEU A 28 -0.40 -36.69 -4.48
CA LEU A 28 0.52 -36.51 -5.62
C LEU A 28 2.01 -36.72 -5.26
N VAL A 29 2.42 -36.43 -4.03
CA VAL A 29 3.81 -36.53 -3.61
C VAL A 29 4.24 -37.99 -3.48
N LYS A 30 5.27 -38.39 -4.22
CA LYS A 30 5.87 -39.73 -4.12
C LYS A 30 7.36 -39.67 -3.78
N THR A 31 8.03 -38.58 -4.11
CA THR A 31 9.46 -38.36 -3.87
C THR A 31 9.70 -37.06 -3.10
N GLU A 32 10.89 -36.91 -2.50
CA GLU A 32 11.28 -35.68 -1.79
C GLU A 32 11.28 -34.45 -2.71
N LYS A 33 11.58 -34.61 -4.00
CA LYS A 33 11.53 -33.50 -4.97
C LYS A 33 10.11 -33.01 -5.22
N ASP A 34 9.15 -33.92 -5.30
CA ASP A 34 7.72 -33.55 -5.45
C ASP A 34 7.22 -32.75 -4.23
N ARG A 35 7.83 -33.00 -3.06
CA ARG A 35 7.52 -32.27 -1.83
C ARG A 35 8.04 -30.84 -1.88
N GLU A 36 9.23 -30.60 -2.42
CA GLU A 36 9.77 -29.26 -2.66
C GLU A 36 8.88 -28.46 -3.62
N GLU A 37 8.44 -29.09 -4.72
CA GLU A 37 7.51 -28.45 -5.68
C GLU A 37 6.12 -28.16 -5.09
N ALA A 38 5.70 -28.93 -4.08
CA ALA A 38 4.45 -28.66 -3.36
C ALA A 38 4.58 -27.49 -2.36
N MET A 39 5.79 -27.14 -1.92
CA MET A 39 6.08 -26.06 -0.96
C MET A 39 6.30 -24.70 -1.66
N ASP A 40 5.46 -24.33 -2.63
CA ASP A 40 5.52 -22.99 -3.24
C ASP A 40 4.57 -22.02 -2.52
N PRO A 41 5.09 -21.06 -1.73
CA PRO A 41 4.30 -20.03 -1.05
C PRO A 41 3.89 -18.89 -1.98
N GLY A 42 4.48 -18.77 -3.17
CA GLY A 42 4.32 -17.64 -4.08
C GLY A 42 5.10 -16.39 -3.67
N SER A 43 4.89 -15.32 -4.44
CA SER A 43 5.50 -14.01 -4.23
C SER A 43 4.60 -13.06 -3.43
N ILE A 44 5.17 -11.92 -3.05
CA ILE A 44 4.43 -10.84 -2.43
C ILE A 44 3.34 -10.39 -3.41
N GLY A 45 2.08 -10.39 -2.97
CA GLY A 45 0.92 -9.98 -3.76
C GLY A 45 0.87 -8.48 -4.02
N PHE A 46 1.84 -7.92 -4.75
CA PHE A 46 1.91 -6.48 -5.03
C PHE A 46 0.64 -5.98 -5.73
N ASN A 47 0.06 -6.78 -6.61
CA ASN A 47 -1.19 -6.50 -7.32
C ASN A 47 -2.41 -6.32 -6.40
N THR A 48 -2.46 -6.98 -5.25
CA THR A 48 -3.61 -6.92 -4.33
C THR A 48 -3.31 -6.06 -3.10
N GLY A 49 -2.09 -6.16 -2.57
CA GLY A 49 -1.64 -5.45 -1.38
C GLY A 49 -1.42 -3.96 -1.62
N GLU A 50 -0.79 -3.58 -2.74
CA GLU A 50 -0.49 -2.16 -3.01
C GLU A 50 -1.77 -1.32 -3.14
N PRO A 51 -2.79 -1.71 -3.95
CA PRO A 51 -4.01 -0.91 -4.06
C PRO A 51 -4.79 -0.84 -2.74
N ARG A 52 -4.75 -1.91 -1.93
CA ARG A 52 -5.38 -1.94 -0.61
C ARG A 52 -4.73 -0.92 0.33
N ILE A 53 -3.40 -0.84 0.36
CA ILE A 53 -2.66 0.13 1.15
C ILE A 53 -2.97 1.56 0.69
N GLN A 54 -3.00 1.80 -0.62
CA GLN A 54 -3.34 3.12 -1.19
C GLN A 54 -4.74 3.57 -0.79
N LEU A 55 -5.72 2.65 -0.75
CA LEU A 55 -7.07 2.96 -0.30
C LEU A 55 -7.09 3.43 1.16
N TYR A 56 -6.36 2.76 2.06
CA TYR A 56 -6.28 3.17 3.46
C TYR A 56 -5.53 4.50 3.64
N PHE A 57 -4.52 4.76 2.81
CA PHE A 57 -3.85 6.08 2.76
C PHE A 57 -4.81 7.18 2.35
N LEU A 58 -5.58 6.97 1.27
CA LEU A 58 -6.60 7.93 0.81
C LEU A 58 -7.64 8.19 1.90
N LEU A 59 -8.18 7.14 2.53
CA LEU A 59 -9.13 7.27 3.63
C LEU A 59 -8.52 8.05 4.81
N GLY A 60 -7.28 7.74 5.18
CA GLY A 60 -6.56 8.45 6.24
C GLY A 60 -6.42 9.95 5.93
N LEU A 61 -5.97 10.29 4.72
CA LEU A 61 -5.78 11.69 4.31
C LEU A 61 -7.09 12.46 4.22
N VAL A 62 -8.15 11.85 3.69
CA VAL A 62 -9.47 12.49 3.55
C VAL A 62 -10.12 12.69 4.93
N TYR A 63 -10.15 11.65 5.77
CA TYR A 63 -10.84 11.71 7.06
C TYR A 63 -10.04 12.36 8.17
N ALA A 64 -8.72 12.58 8.00
CA ALA A 64 -7.90 13.27 8.99
C ALA A 64 -8.48 14.63 9.42
N ALA A 65 -8.96 15.42 8.46
CA ALA A 65 -9.55 16.74 8.73
C ALA A 65 -11.05 16.69 9.05
N VAL A 66 -11.75 15.62 8.66
CA VAL A 66 -13.22 15.49 8.83
C VAL A 66 -13.57 14.84 10.16
N THR A 67 -13.00 13.66 10.41
CA THR A 67 -13.32 12.81 11.57
C THR A 67 -12.03 12.13 12.06
N PRO A 68 -11.28 12.79 12.96
CA PRO A 68 -9.97 12.29 13.42
C PRO A 68 -10.01 10.94 14.12
N THR A 69 -11.19 10.51 14.60
CA THR A 69 -11.36 9.22 15.29
C THR A 69 -11.06 8.01 14.42
N VAL A 70 -11.01 8.15 13.09
CA VAL A 70 -10.64 7.07 12.16
C VAL A 70 -9.13 6.81 12.15
N LEU A 71 -8.30 7.83 12.45
CA LEU A 71 -6.83 7.74 12.33
C LEU A 71 -6.21 6.66 13.23
N PRO A 72 -6.57 6.51 14.52
CA PRO A 72 -6.03 5.45 15.37
C PRO A 72 -6.24 4.05 14.77
N PHE A 73 -7.40 3.79 14.16
CA PHE A 73 -7.69 2.49 13.56
C PHE A 73 -6.81 2.19 12.34
N ILE A 74 -6.50 3.21 11.54
CA ILE A 74 -5.62 3.12 10.38
C ILE A 74 -4.16 2.93 10.83
N ILE A 75 -3.72 3.65 11.87
CA ILE A 75 -2.36 3.51 12.42
C ILE A 75 -2.15 2.09 12.98
N ILE A 76 -3.12 1.58 13.75
CA ILE A 76 -3.07 0.20 14.27
C ILE A 76 -3.01 -0.81 13.12
N PHE A 77 -3.81 -0.60 12.06
CA PHE A 77 -3.75 -1.41 10.85
C PHE A 77 -2.34 -1.43 10.25
N PHE A 78 -1.72 -0.26 10.06
CA PHE A 78 -0.37 -0.18 9.49
C PHE A 78 0.70 -0.80 10.40
N GLY A 79 0.58 -0.65 11.72
CA GLY A 79 1.48 -1.30 12.68
C GLY A 79 1.40 -2.82 12.62
N LEU A 80 0.19 -3.39 12.61
CA LEU A 80 -0.01 -4.83 12.47
C LEU A 80 0.45 -5.33 11.09
N ALA A 81 0.10 -4.62 10.01
CA ALA A 81 0.54 -4.93 8.66
C ALA A 81 2.06 -5.02 8.57
N TYR A 82 2.75 -4.04 9.13
CA TYR A 82 4.21 -3.98 9.11
C TYR A 82 4.83 -5.22 9.76
N VAL A 83 4.38 -5.60 10.96
CA VAL A 83 4.92 -6.76 11.68
C VAL A 83 4.63 -8.06 10.92
N VAL A 84 3.41 -8.24 10.43
CA VAL A 84 2.99 -9.44 9.71
C VAL A 84 3.75 -9.60 8.40
N PHE A 85 3.73 -8.58 7.53
CA PHE A 85 4.42 -8.66 6.25
C PHE A 85 5.93 -8.78 6.44
N ARG A 86 6.52 -8.11 7.44
CA ARG A 86 7.95 -8.29 7.75
C ARG A 86 8.26 -9.75 8.13
N HIS A 87 7.42 -10.38 8.94
CA HIS A 87 7.60 -11.79 9.29
C HIS A 87 7.49 -12.70 8.05
N GLN A 88 6.49 -12.48 7.21
CA GLN A 88 6.26 -13.32 6.02
C GLN A 88 7.33 -13.14 4.94
N ILE A 89 7.83 -11.91 4.75
CA ILE A 89 8.93 -11.63 3.80
C ILE A 89 10.21 -12.37 4.20
N ILE A 90 10.48 -12.49 5.50
CA ILE A 90 11.70 -13.16 5.99
C ILE A 90 11.56 -14.69 5.91
N ASN A 91 10.39 -15.23 6.24
CA ASN A 91 10.24 -16.67 6.50
C ASN A 91 9.52 -17.45 5.41
N VAL A 92 8.74 -16.80 4.55
CA VAL A 92 7.82 -17.52 3.65
C VAL A 92 7.91 -17.05 2.20
N TYR A 93 7.67 -15.77 1.93
CA TYR A 93 7.53 -15.32 0.54
C TYR A 93 8.82 -15.49 -0.26
N ASN A 94 8.69 -16.04 -1.47
CA ASN A 94 9.77 -16.14 -2.42
C ASN A 94 9.55 -15.15 -3.57
N GLN A 95 10.48 -14.20 -3.72
CA GLN A 95 10.37 -13.16 -4.72
C GLN A 95 10.70 -13.72 -6.11
N GLN A 96 9.72 -13.71 -7.02
CA GLN A 96 9.90 -14.24 -8.39
C GLN A 96 10.69 -13.30 -9.30
N TYR A 97 10.73 -12.00 -8.99
CA TYR A 97 11.42 -10.99 -9.79
C TYR A 97 11.99 -9.87 -8.92
N GLU A 98 13.18 -9.42 -9.28
CA GLU A 98 13.85 -8.28 -8.63
C GLU A 98 13.69 -7.02 -9.49
N SER A 99 12.80 -6.12 -9.06
CA SER A 99 12.51 -4.87 -9.78
C SER A 99 13.41 -3.69 -9.38
N GLY A 100 14.20 -3.82 -8.30
CA GLY A 100 15.02 -2.71 -7.78
C GLY A 100 14.20 -1.50 -7.31
N ALA A 101 12.98 -1.74 -6.79
CA ALA A 101 12.04 -0.70 -6.33
C ALA A 101 11.62 0.33 -7.41
N ALA A 102 11.68 -0.03 -8.70
CA ALA A 102 11.27 0.84 -9.80
C ALA A 102 9.80 1.29 -9.76
N PHE A 103 8.94 0.65 -8.95
CA PHE A 103 7.54 1.02 -8.75
C PHE A 103 7.34 2.24 -7.82
N TRP A 104 8.38 2.73 -7.16
CA TRP A 104 8.27 3.84 -6.20
C TRP A 104 7.73 5.16 -6.78
N PRO A 105 8.12 5.60 -8.00
CA PRO A 105 7.53 6.79 -8.63
C PRO A 105 6.01 6.68 -8.80
N ASP A 106 5.48 5.48 -9.11
CA ASP A 106 4.05 5.25 -9.25
C ASP A 106 3.32 5.35 -7.91
N VAL A 107 3.90 4.76 -6.85
CA VAL A 107 3.37 4.85 -5.48
C VAL A 107 3.36 6.30 -5.02
N HIS A 108 4.44 7.04 -5.25
CA HIS A 108 4.52 8.47 -4.92
C HIS A 108 3.44 9.29 -5.65
N PHE A 109 3.26 9.06 -6.96
CA PHE A 109 2.22 9.74 -7.73
C PHE A 109 0.82 9.49 -7.16
N ARG A 110 0.50 8.25 -6.78
CA ARG A 110 -0.81 7.89 -6.19
C ARG A 110 -1.05 8.56 -4.84
N ILE A 111 -0.01 8.66 -4.00
CA ILE A 111 -0.10 9.36 -2.70
C ILE A 111 -0.32 10.87 -2.90
N ILE A 112 0.40 11.49 -3.83
CA ILE A 112 0.20 12.90 -4.19
C ILE A 112 -1.22 13.13 -4.72
N PHE A 113 -1.71 12.24 -5.58
CA PHE A 113 -3.08 12.30 -6.07
C PHE A 113 -4.10 12.19 -4.93
N ALA A 114 -3.91 11.26 -3.99
CA ALA A 114 -4.76 11.13 -2.81
C ALA A 114 -4.75 12.40 -1.92
N LEU A 115 -3.60 13.07 -1.81
CA LEU A 115 -3.47 14.34 -1.08
C LEU A 115 -4.26 15.48 -1.77
N ILE A 116 -4.19 15.58 -3.10
CA ILE A 116 -4.99 16.53 -3.87
C ILE A 116 -6.48 16.25 -3.69
N VAL A 117 -6.91 14.98 -3.76
CA VAL A 117 -8.30 14.58 -3.52
C VAL A 117 -8.74 14.99 -2.11
N SER A 118 -7.92 14.76 -1.08
CA SER A 118 -8.23 15.19 0.29
C SER A 118 -8.43 16.71 0.40
N GLN A 119 -7.56 17.51 -0.24
CA GLN A 119 -7.69 18.97 -0.26
C GLN A 119 -8.98 19.44 -0.96
N ILE A 120 -9.36 18.80 -2.08
CA ILE A 120 -10.60 19.10 -2.81
C ILE A 120 -11.83 18.76 -1.95
N VAL A 121 -11.84 17.59 -1.30
CA VAL A 121 -12.93 17.19 -0.40
C VAL A 121 -13.05 18.16 0.78
N LEU A 122 -11.92 18.58 1.36
CA LEU A 122 -11.89 19.56 2.44
C LEU A 122 -12.45 20.92 2.01
N MET A 123 -12.10 21.40 0.81
CA MET A 123 -12.68 22.62 0.24
C MET A 123 -14.21 22.50 0.08
N GLY A 124 -14.70 21.36 -0.42
CA GLY A 124 -16.14 21.08 -0.51
C GLY A 124 -16.83 21.12 0.86
N LEU A 125 -16.22 20.52 1.88
CA LEU A 125 -16.78 20.50 3.24
C LEU A 125 -16.80 21.90 3.89
N LEU A 126 -15.75 22.70 3.74
CA LEU A 126 -15.69 24.02 4.36
C LEU A 126 -16.62 25.04 3.69
N THR A 127 -16.84 24.88 2.38
CA THR A 127 -17.81 25.68 1.62
C THR A 127 -19.24 25.45 2.12
N THR A 128 -19.62 24.20 2.42
CA THR A 128 -20.97 23.89 2.97
C THR A 128 -21.18 24.42 4.38
N LYS A 129 -20.11 24.57 5.18
CA LYS A 129 -20.16 25.13 6.54
C LYS A 129 -20.18 26.67 6.60
N LYS A 130 -20.40 27.36 5.47
CA LYS A 130 -20.36 28.84 5.35
C LYS A 130 -19.01 29.46 5.76
N ALA A 131 -17.95 28.67 5.88
CA ALA A 131 -16.59 29.13 6.20
C ALA A 131 -15.82 29.56 4.94
N ALA A 132 -16.50 30.27 4.02
CA ALA A 132 -15.98 30.64 2.70
C ALA A 132 -14.77 31.60 2.75
N SER A 133 -14.53 32.26 3.89
CA SER A 133 -13.33 33.07 4.11
C SER A 133 -12.03 32.25 4.09
N SER A 134 -12.11 30.93 4.26
CA SER A 134 -10.94 30.03 4.26
C SER A 134 -10.57 29.54 2.86
N THR A 135 -11.46 29.70 1.87
CA THR A 135 -11.31 29.16 0.51
C THR A 135 -10.04 29.65 -0.21
N PRO A 136 -9.61 30.93 -0.12
CA PRO A 136 -8.39 31.38 -0.77
C PRO A 136 -7.13 30.67 -0.26
N PHE A 137 -7.06 30.41 1.05
CA PHE A 137 -5.92 29.72 1.66
C PHE A 137 -5.86 28.25 1.25
N LEU A 138 -7.03 27.61 1.06
CA LEU A 138 -7.10 26.19 0.68
C LEU A 138 -6.70 25.96 -0.78
N ILE A 139 -6.91 26.93 -1.68
CA ILE A 139 -6.49 26.83 -3.09
C ILE A 139 -4.96 26.84 -3.24
N VAL A 140 -4.24 27.47 -2.30
CA VAL A 140 -2.77 27.47 -2.31
C VAL A 140 -2.21 26.07 -2.07
N LEU A 141 -2.90 25.22 -1.30
CA LEU A 141 -2.46 23.86 -0.96
C LEU A 141 -2.26 22.93 -2.18
N PRO A 142 -3.24 22.76 -3.10
CA PRO A 142 -3.04 21.92 -4.27
C PRO A 142 -1.97 22.48 -5.22
N ILE A 143 -1.84 23.81 -5.30
CA ILE A 143 -0.78 24.45 -6.11
C ILE A 143 0.60 24.08 -5.56
N LEU A 144 0.81 24.23 -4.26
CA LEU A 144 2.06 23.82 -3.60
C LEU A 144 2.32 22.32 -3.72
N THR A 145 1.28 21.50 -3.63
CA THR A 145 1.37 20.05 -3.76
C THR A 145 1.82 19.63 -5.16
N ILE A 146 1.26 20.25 -6.20
CA ILE A 146 1.65 20.01 -7.60
C ILE A 146 3.07 20.52 -7.85
N TRP A 147 3.43 21.69 -7.32
CA TRP A 147 4.79 22.23 -7.44
C TRP A 147 5.82 21.28 -6.79
N PHE A 148 5.53 20.79 -5.59
CA PHE A 148 6.36 19.80 -4.90
C PHE A 148 6.50 18.52 -5.71
N PHE A 149 5.39 18.00 -6.26
CA PHE A 149 5.43 16.81 -7.13
C PHE A 149 6.35 17.02 -8.34
N ARG A 150 6.26 18.17 -9.02
CA ARG A 150 7.14 18.47 -10.16
C ARG A 150 8.60 18.56 -9.75
N TYR A 151 8.89 19.15 -8.59
CA TYR A 151 10.24 19.20 -8.05
C TYR A 151 10.79 17.79 -7.78
N CYS A 152 10.02 16.95 -7.09
CA CYS A 152 10.42 15.57 -6.81
C CYS A 152 10.62 14.75 -8.07
N LYS A 153 9.71 14.90 -9.04
CA LYS A 153 9.80 14.23 -10.35
C LYS A 153 11.09 14.62 -11.08
N GLY A 154 11.40 15.91 -11.17
CA GLY A 154 12.62 16.38 -11.83
C GLY A 154 13.92 15.96 -11.11
N ARG A 155 13.91 15.90 -9.77
CA ARG A 155 15.12 15.67 -8.96
C ARG A 155 15.43 14.20 -8.69
N PHE A 156 14.41 13.35 -8.51
CA PHE A 156 14.57 12.00 -7.97
C PHE A 156 14.10 10.89 -8.92
N GLU A 157 13.16 11.14 -9.83
CA GLU A 157 12.64 10.10 -10.75
C GLU A 157 13.75 9.52 -11.65
N SER A 158 14.74 10.34 -12.01
CA SER A 158 15.87 9.90 -12.82
C SER A 158 16.63 8.73 -12.21
N ALA A 159 16.68 8.62 -10.88
CA ALA A 159 17.35 7.52 -10.19
C ALA A 159 16.61 6.17 -10.35
N PHE A 160 15.31 6.20 -10.62
CA PHE A 160 14.49 4.99 -10.80
C PHE A 160 14.37 4.57 -12.26
N VAL A 161 14.55 5.50 -13.20
CA VAL A 161 14.36 5.26 -14.65
C VAL A 161 15.67 5.16 -15.42
N LYS A 162 16.71 5.89 -15.00
CA LYS A 162 18.00 5.94 -15.71
C LYS A 162 19.08 5.25 -14.88
N PHE A 163 19.84 4.37 -15.52
CA PHE A 163 21.03 3.77 -14.94
C PHE A 163 22.25 4.64 -15.26
N PRO A 164 22.87 5.31 -14.27
CA PRO A 164 24.09 6.09 -14.51
C PRO A 164 25.25 5.16 -14.85
N LEU A 165 26.15 5.64 -15.72
CA LEU A 165 27.33 4.87 -16.18
C LEU A 165 28.54 4.95 -15.24
N GLN A 166 28.45 5.77 -14.18
CA GLN A 166 29.54 6.02 -13.24
C GLN A 166 29.81 4.81 -12.35
#